data_AF-A0A3S0DU63-F1
#
_entry.id   AF-A0A3S0DU63-F1
#
_cell.length_a   1.000
_cell.length_b   1.000
_cell.length_c   1.000
_cell.angle_alpha   90.00
_cell.angle_beta   90.00
_cell.angle_gamma   90.00
#
_symmetry.space_group_name_H-M   'P 1'
#
loop_
_entity.id
_entity.type
_entity.pdbx_description
1 polymer ?
#
loop_
_entity_poly.entity_id
_entity_poly.type
_entity_poly.pdbx_seq_one_letter_code
_entity_poly.pdbx_strand_id
1 'polypeptide(L)' 'MSAAPAVAVHDCAAWGPGSIAYRDCRQRERARLDAWCRQLNRDADRLGGEARQTALDWREAVCSAAERYTVMR' A
#
# COMPACT_ATOMS: atom_id res chain seq x y z
N MET A 1 6.61 -10.72 18.93
CA MET A 1 6.71 -10.27 17.52
C MET A 1 5.29 -10.16 17.01
N SER A 2 4.73 -8.95 16.92
CA SER A 2 3.42 -8.74 16.30
C SER A 2 3.57 -8.99 14.80
N ALA A 3 2.74 -9.87 14.23
CA ALA A 3 2.77 -10.13 12.80
C ALA A 3 2.43 -8.84 12.03
N ALA A 4 3.14 -8.58 10.94
CA ALA A 4 2.86 -7.43 10.09
C ALA A 4 1.39 -7.48 9.61
N PRO A 5 0.68 -6.33 9.60
CA PRO A 5 -0.73 -6.31 9.23
C PRO A 5 -0.93 -6.71 7.77
N ALA A 6 -2.03 -7.41 7.49
CA ALA A 6 -2.39 -7.79 6.14
C ALA A 6 -2.96 -6.59 5.37
N VAL A 7 -2.37 -6.28 4.22
CA VAL A 7 -2.81 -5.18 3.35
C VAL A 7 -3.69 -5.74 2.24
N ALA A 8 -4.95 -5.33 2.22
CA ALA A 8 -5.87 -5.66 1.13
C ALA A 8 -5.47 -4.90 -0.13
N VAL A 9 -5.28 -5.64 -1.24
CA VAL A 9 -4.92 -5.09 -2.54
C VAL A 9 -5.90 -5.54 -3.62
N HIS A 10 -6.08 -4.72 -4.66
CA HIS A 10 -6.91 -5.07 -5.81
C HIS A 10 -6.22 -6.10 -6.71
N ASP A 11 -6.90 -7.21 -7.00
CA ASP A 11 -6.45 -8.20 -7.96
C ASP A 11 -6.65 -7.69 -9.39
N CYS A 12 -5.62 -7.05 -9.94
CA CYS A 12 -5.63 -6.57 -11.31
C CYS A 12 -5.46 -7.69 -12.35
N ALA A 13 -5.06 -8.91 -11.96
CA ALA A 13 -4.81 -9.99 -12.91
C ALA A 13 -6.09 -10.44 -13.65
N ALA A 14 -7.27 -10.16 -13.06
CA ALA A 14 -8.57 -10.39 -13.68
C ALA A 14 -8.73 -9.73 -15.07
N TRP A 15 -8.00 -8.65 -15.35
CA TRP A 15 -8.05 -7.92 -16.63
C TRP A 15 -7.07 -8.45 -17.70
N GLY A 16 -6.31 -9.50 -17.40
CA GLY A 16 -5.27 -10.04 -18.28
C GLY A 16 -3.98 -9.21 -18.25
N PRO A 17 -2.82 -9.79 -17.90
CA PRO A 17 -1.55 -9.07 -17.89
C PRO A 17 -1.26 -8.37 -19.23
N GLY A 18 -0.87 -7.10 -19.17
CA GLY A 18 -0.45 -6.32 -20.34
C GLY A 18 -1.55 -5.50 -21.02
N SER A 19 -2.83 -5.75 -20.73
CA SER A 19 -3.95 -4.94 -21.21
C SER A 19 -3.92 -3.51 -20.66
N ILE A 20 -4.59 -2.57 -21.34
CA ILE A 20 -4.74 -1.19 -20.85
C ILE A 20 -5.45 -1.21 -19.48
N ALA A 21 -6.51 -2.00 -19.35
CA ALA A 21 -7.25 -2.16 -18.09
C ALA A 21 -6.37 -2.71 -16.95
N TYR A 22 -5.48 -3.66 -17.24
CA TYR A 22 -4.50 -4.16 -16.26
C TYR A 22 -3.55 -3.05 -15.79
N ARG A 23 -3.01 -2.26 -16.73
CA ARG A 23 -2.09 -1.15 -16.42
C ARG A 23 -2.80 -0.07 -15.60
N ASP A 24 -4.02 0.30 -15.99
CA ASP A 24 -4.83 1.31 -15.30
C ASP A 24 -5.19 0.84 -13.89
N CYS A 25 -5.60 -0.43 -13.73
CA CYS A 25 -5.85 -1.02 -12.41
C CYS A 25 -4.60 -0.96 -11.53
N ARG A 26 -3.45 -1.42 -12.04
CA ARG A 26 -2.18 -1.40 -11.30
C ARG A 26 -1.77 0.03 -10.91
N GLN A 27 -1.95 1.00 -11.80
CA GLN A 27 -1.62 2.40 -11.54
C GLN A 27 -2.54 3.01 -10.47
N ARG A 28 -3.85 2.81 -10.57
CA ARG A 28 -4.82 3.29 -9.58
C ARG A 28 -4.57 2.66 -8.22
N GLU A 29 -4.30 1.37 -8.20
CA GLU A 29 -4.06 0.65 -6.96
C GLU A 29 -2.76 1.09 -6.29
N ARG A 30 -1.70 1.27 -7.07
CA ARG A 30 -0.47 1.88 -6.58
C ARG A 30 -0.73 3.27 -5.99
N ALA A 31 -1.46 4.14 -6.70
CA ALA A 31 -1.74 5.50 -6.23
C ALA A 31 -2.54 5.49 -4.90
N ARG A 32 -3.47 4.54 -4.74
CA ARG A 32 -4.21 4.33 -3.49
C ARG A 32 -3.26 3.93 -2.35
N LEU A 33 -2.39 2.95 -2.58
CA LEU A 33 -1.43 2.47 -1.59
C LEU A 33 -0.39 3.55 -1.22
N ASP A 34 0.11 4.32 -2.20
CA ASP A 34 1.01 5.46 -1.98
C ASP A 34 0.35 6.53 -1.12
N ALA A 35 -0.92 6.86 -1.40
CA ALA A 35 -1.67 7.83 -0.61
C ALA A 35 -1.86 7.35 0.84
N TRP A 36 -2.15 6.06 1.03
CA TRP A 36 -2.30 5.46 2.36
C TRP A 36 -0.98 5.43 3.13
N CYS A 37 0.12 5.02 2.49
CA CYS A 37 1.48 5.07 3.03
C CYS A 37 1.84 6.49 3.53
N ARG A 38 1.55 7.53 2.72
CA ARG A 38 1.76 8.94 3.13
C ARG A 38 0.88 9.36 4.29
N GLN A 39 -0.37 8.91 4.35
CA GLN A 39 -1.27 9.21 5.45
C GLN A 39 -0.75 8.59 6.75
N LEU A 40 -0.34 7.32 6.73
CA LEU A 40 0.21 6.64 7.89
C LEU A 40 1.50 7.28 8.40
N ASN A 41 2.35 7.80 7.51
CA ASN A 41 3.50 8.62 7.92
C ASN A 41 3.07 9.86 8.71
N ARG A 42 2.10 10.63 8.19
CA ARG A 42 1.56 11.80 8.90
C ARG A 42 0.88 11.43 10.22
N ASP A 43 0.28 10.26 10.30
CA ASP A 43 -0.33 9.76 11.53
C ASP A 43 0.73 9.35 12.55
N ALA A 44 1.79 8.67 12.12
CA ALA A 44 2.91 8.31 12.98
C ALA A 44 3.66 9.53 13.53
N ASP A 45 3.69 10.64 12.79
CA ASP A 45 4.29 11.91 13.25
C ASP A 45 3.41 12.65 14.26
N ARG A 46 2.08 12.50 14.16
CA ARG A 46 1.10 13.19 15.03
C ARG A 46 0.72 12.40 16.28
N LEU A 47 0.71 11.08 16.20
CA LEU A 47 0.29 10.18 17.27
C LEU A 47 1.45 9.86 18.22
N GLY A 48 1.12 9.46 19.45
CA GLY A 48 2.07 8.97 20.44
C GLY A 48 1.77 7.53 20.86
N GLY A 49 2.72 6.91 21.59
CA GLY A 49 2.54 5.59 22.21
C GLY A 49 2.18 4.48 21.22
N GLU A 50 1.25 3.61 21.61
CA GLU A 50 0.82 2.44 20.84
C GLU A 50 0.15 2.80 19.50
N ALA A 51 -0.55 3.94 19.44
CA ALA A 51 -1.19 4.41 18.22
C ALA A 51 -0.15 4.79 17.15
N ARG A 52 0.97 5.38 17.57
CA ARG A 52 2.13 5.63 16.69
C ARG A 52 2.74 4.34 16.20
N GLN A 53 2.96 3.37 17.10
CA GLN A 53 3.53 2.08 16.71
C GLN A 53 2.64 1.35 15.70
N THR A 54 1.33 1.36 15.93
CA THR A 54 0.34 0.80 14.99
C THR A 54 0.42 1.49 13.63
N ALA A 55 0.51 2.82 13.59
CA ALA A 55 0.65 3.55 12.33
C ALA A 55 1.96 3.19 11.60
N LEU A 56 3.06 2.96 12.32
CA LEU A 56 4.34 2.55 11.76
C LEU A 56 4.30 1.12 11.20
N ASP A 57 3.68 0.18 11.92
CA ASP A 57 3.54 -1.21 11.49
C ASP A 57 2.69 -1.30 10.21
N TRP A 58 1.57 -0.56 10.18
CA TRP A 58 0.75 -0.43 8.97
C TRP A 58 1.49 0.26 7.84
N ARG A 59 2.27 1.31 8.14
CA ARG A 59 3.03 2.05 7.13
C ARG A 59 3.96 1.12 6.38
N GLU A 60 4.78 0.36 7.11
CA GLU A 60 5.74 -0.55 6.50
C GLU A 60 5.07 -1.55 5.55
N ALA A 61 3.99 -2.19 6.00
CA ALA A 61 3.23 -3.14 5.19
C ALA A 61 2.63 -2.50 3.93
N VAL A 62 2.02 -1.32 4.06
CA VAL A 62 1.34 -0.63 2.95
C VAL A 62 2.34 -0.07 1.93
N CYS A 63 3.44 0.53 2.38
CA CYS A 63 4.46 1.05 1.47
C CYS A 63 5.14 -0.10 0.70
N SER A 64 5.44 -1.23 1.37
CA SER A 64 5.95 -2.43 0.68
C SER A 64 4.95 -2.99 -0.33
N ALA A 65 3.65 -2.97 -0.02
CA ALA A 65 2.62 -3.36 -0.98
C ALA A 65 2.60 -2.43 -2.21
N ALA A 66 2.73 -1.11 -2.02
CA ALA A 66 2.79 -0.14 -3.12
C ALA A 66 3.98 -0.40 -4.05
N GLU A 67 5.15 -0.71 -3.49
CA GLU A 67 6.36 -1.02 -4.25
C GLU A 67 6.20 -2.27 -5.13
N ARG A 68 5.53 -3.31 -4.62
CA ARG A 68 5.18 -4.52 -5.41
C ARG A 68 4.22 -4.22 -6.57
N TYR A 69 3.50 -3.10 -6.50
CA TYR A 69 2.63 -2.61 -7.58
C TYR A 69 3.37 -1.80 -8.65
N THR A 70 4.68 -1.56 -8.50
CA THR A 70 5.51 -0.94 -9.53
C THR A 70 5.39 -1.74 -10.83
N VAL A 71 4.92 -1.06 -11.87
CA VAL A 71 4.84 -1.61 -13.22
C VAL A 71 6.28 -1.85 -13.67
N MET A 72 6.69 -3.11 -13.82
CA MET A 72 7.92 -3.43 -14.55
C MET A 72 7.77 -2.81 -15.94
N ARG A 73 8.73 -1.93 -16.27
CA ARG A 73 8.70 -1.09 -17.46
C ARG A 73 9.08 -1.88 -18.70
#